data_AF-A0A940JPD9-F1
#
_entry.id   AF-A0A940JPD9-F1
#
_cell.length_a   1.000
_cell.length_b   1.000
_cell.length_c   1.000
_cell.angle_alpha   90.00
_cell.angle_beta   90.00
_cell.angle_gamma   90.00
#
_symmetry.space_group_name_H-M   'P 1'
#
loop_
_entity.id
_entity.type
_entity.pdbx_description
1 polymer ?
#
loop_
_entity_poly.entity_id
_entity_poly.type
_entity_poly.pdbx_seq_one_letter_code
_entity_poly.pdbx_strand_id
1 'polypeptide(L)'
;MRAWMIAGLALCLAACNRPGEQSPAFAIAHGAGPVERIECRQGECYWTQRQSVTVLTRSDDAILLKVAERGGNSVHGPDAAPPDAWAPGIDVAWQAETVYFRCSRTRPAMLWKSDGAFLLDALDLHGLPGAQVASAHEYMAACHSLAPGKWDGKALQQLGYAKAAANQAHYPTLEAGLKALAE
;
A
#
# COMPACT_ATOMS: atom_id res chain seq x y z
N MET A 1 -49.03 39.53 44.67
CA MET A 1 -48.65 39.80 43.27
C MET A 1 -47.95 38.57 42.73
N ARG A 2 -48.34 38.16 41.52
CA ARG A 2 -47.82 37.02 40.76
C ARG A 2 -46.37 37.24 40.35
N ALA A 3 -45.56 36.19 40.31
CA ALA A 3 -44.74 35.83 39.14
C ALA A 3 -44.00 34.50 39.38
N TRP A 4 -44.29 33.54 38.50
CA TRP A 4 -43.51 32.34 38.22
C TRP A 4 -42.35 32.67 37.26
N MET A 5 -41.26 31.89 37.29
CA MET A 5 -40.31 31.56 36.20
C MET A 5 -39.38 30.48 36.79
N ILE A 6 -39.42 29.18 36.46
CA ILE A 6 -39.26 28.40 35.20
C ILE A 6 -37.88 28.52 34.52
N ALA A 7 -37.22 27.35 34.53
CA ALA A 7 -36.30 26.76 33.55
C ALA A 7 -34.84 27.21 33.43
N GLY A 8 -33.97 26.19 33.44
CA GLY A 8 -32.59 26.26 32.97
C GLY A 8 -31.80 24.97 33.19
N LEU A 9 -32.34 23.81 32.79
CA LEU A 9 -31.53 22.60 32.60
C LEU A 9 -30.53 22.88 31.47
N ALA A 10 -29.27 23.07 31.80
CA ALA A 10 -28.18 22.89 30.84
C ALA A 10 -27.53 21.53 31.13
N LEU A 11 -28.03 20.48 30.47
CA LEU A 11 -27.21 19.28 30.25
C LEU A 11 -26.02 19.73 29.39
N CYS A 12 -24.87 19.94 30.02
CA CYS A 12 -23.61 19.77 29.32
C CYS A 12 -23.52 18.27 28.95
N LEU A 13 -23.99 17.96 27.73
CA LEU A 13 -23.46 16.85 26.94
C LEU A 13 -21.98 17.16 26.71
N ALA A 14 -21.16 16.89 27.73
CA ALA A 14 -19.77 16.59 27.53
C ALA A 14 -19.75 15.30 26.74
N ALA A 15 -19.79 15.44 25.41
CA ALA A 15 -19.27 14.44 24.51
C ALA A 15 -17.81 14.27 24.95
N CYS A 16 -17.56 13.25 25.76
CA CYS A 16 -16.23 12.75 26.03
C CYS A 16 -15.62 12.46 24.66
N ASN A 17 -14.79 13.40 24.19
CA ASN A 17 -13.66 13.15 23.33
C ASN A 17 -12.95 11.96 23.94
N ARG A 18 -13.32 10.73 23.54
CA ARG A 18 -12.41 9.61 23.65
C ARG A 18 -11.28 10.02 22.72
N PRO A 19 -10.04 10.20 23.20
CA PRO A 19 -8.90 10.17 22.32
C PRO A 19 -8.95 8.77 21.70
N GLY A 20 -9.55 8.71 20.51
CA GLY A 20 -9.40 7.58 19.62
C GLY A 20 -7.92 7.41 19.45
N GLU A 21 -7.42 6.37 20.11
CA GLU A 21 -6.22 5.64 19.78
C GLU A 21 -5.83 5.96 18.35
N GLN A 22 -4.83 6.85 18.20
CA GLN A 22 -4.22 7.10 16.91
C GLN A 22 -3.52 5.78 16.55
N SER A 23 -4.30 4.87 15.96
CA SER A 23 -3.81 3.66 15.33
C SER A 23 -2.63 4.12 14.48
N PRO A 24 -1.39 3.61 14.69
CA PRO A 24 -0.20 4.24 14.14
C PRO A 24 -0.40 4.51 12.66
N ALA A 25 -0.58 5.79 12.33
CA ALA A 25 -1.19 6.19 11.07
C ALA A 25 -0.28 5.72 9.93
N PHE A 26 -0.87 5.13 8.89
CA PHE A 26 -0.14 4.88 7.64
C PHE A 26 0.57 6.17 7.22
N ALA A 27 1.90 6.15 7.16
CA ALA A 27 2.72 7.29 6.80
C ALA A 27 2.77 7.39 5.27
N ILE A 28 1.68 7.90 4.69
CA ILE A 28 1.53 8.04 3.24
C ILE A 28 2.43 9.18 2.77
N ALA A 29 3.53 8.84 2.08
CA ALA A 29 4.37 9.83 1.43
C ALA A 29 3.64 10.45 0.22
N HIS A 30 3.65 11.79 0.15
CA HIS A 30 3.08 12.54 -0.98
C HIS A 30 4.20 12.93 -1.96
N GLY A 31 3.89 12.85 -3.26
CA GLY A 31 4.79 13.27 -4.35
C GLY A 31 5.64 12.14 -4.94
N ALA A 32 6.63 12.53 -5.76
CA ALA A 32 7.51 11.59 -6.41
C ALA A 32 8.49 10.98 -5.40
N GLY A 33 8.57 9.64 -5.38
CA GLY A 33 9.50 8.89 -4.54
C GLY A 33 10.87 8.68 -5.19
N PRO A 34 11.83 8.12 -4.44
CA PRO A 34 13.06 7.59 -5.04
C PRO A 34 12.74 6.46 -6.02
N VAL A 35 13.69 6.16 -6.92
CA VAL A 35 13.64 4.93 -7.73
C VAL A 35 14.06 3.77 -6.84
N GLU A 36 13.22 2.75 -6.73
CA GLU A 36 13.43 1.58 -5.88
C GLU A 36 13.57 0.32 -6.72
N ARG A 37 14.50 -0.55 -6.34
CA ARG A 37 14.62 -1.90 -6.92
C ARG A 37 13.66 -2.83 -6.20
N ILE A 38 12.59 -3.24 -6.87
CA ILE A 38 11.55 -4.07 -6.26
C ILE A 38 12.00 -5.52 -6.18
N GLU A 39 12.52 -6.08 -7.26
CA GLU A 39 13.06 -7.44 -7.25
C GLU A 39 14.09 -7.64 -8.37
N CYS A 40 14.88 -8.70 -8.26
CA CYS A 40 15.68 -9.22 -9.36
C CYS A 40 15.44 -10.71 -9.51
N ARG A 41 15.24 -11.15 -10.74
CA ARG A 41 15.02 -12.56 -11.08
C ARG A 41 15.64 -12.86 -12.43
N GLN A 42 16.42 -13.94 -12.50
CA GLN A 42 16.99 -14.47 -13.75
C GLN A 42 17.81 -13.42 -14.56
N GLY A 43 18.56 -12.56 -13.86
CA GLY A 43 19.40 -11.55 -14.53
C GLY A 43 18.65 -10.29 -14.97
N GLU A 44 17.38 -10.15 -14.62
CA GLU A 44 16.59 -8.94 -14.81
C GLU A 44 16.21 -8.35 -13.46
N CYS A 45 16.10 -7.03 -13.39
CA CYS A 45 15.61 -6.33 -12.19
C CYS A 45 14.47 -5.40 -12.55
N TYR A 46 13.42 -5.48 -11.73
CA TYR A 46 12.27 -4.60 -11.81
C TYR A 46 12.48 -3.39 -10.89
N TRP A 47 12.26 -2.22 -11.45
CA TRP A 47 12.39 -0.93 -10.78
C TRP A 47 11.06 -0.20 -10.80
N THR A 48 10.75 0.51 -9.73
CA THR A 48 9.60 1.41 -9.69
C THR A 48 10.01 2.78 -9.22
N GLN A 49 9.25 3.78 -9.67
CA GLN A 49 9.30 5.11 -9.10
C GLN A 49 7.90 5.68 -8.99
N ARG A 50 7.47 5.84 -7.74
CA ARG A 50 6.22 6.53 -7.43
C ARG A 50 6.24 7.96 -7.96
N GLN A 51 5.16 8.38 -8.62
CA GLN A 51 4.95 9.73 -9.11
C GLN A 51 3.94 10.50 -8.25
N SER A 52 2.84 9.85 -7.85
CA SER A 52 1.86 10.44 -6.95
C SER A 52 1.08 9.39 -6.15
N VAL A 53 0.53 9.82 -5.01
CA VAL A 53 -0.38 9.04 -4.19
C VAL A 53 -1.66 9.84 -3.96
N THR A 54 -2.78 9.20 -4.25
CA THR A 54 -4.12 9.73 -4.00
C THR A 54 -4.84 8.79 -3.04
N VAL A 55 -5.33 9.34 -1.93
CA VAL A 55 -6.24 8.61 -1.03
C VAL A 55 -7.62 8.58 -1.68
N LEU A 56 -8.15 7.40 -1.95
CA LEU A 56 -9.51 7.21 -2.48
C LEU A 56 -10.53 7.17 -1.36
N THR A 57 -10.26 6.35 -0.33
CA THR A 57 -11.17 6.15 0.81
C THR A 57 -10.36 5.90 2.07
N ARG A 58 -10.91 6.28 3.23
CA ARG A 58 -10.39 5.96 4.56
C ARG A 58 -11.52 5.39 5.41
N SER A 59 -11.27 4.26 6.05
CA SER A 59 -12.11 3.63 7.07
C SER A 59 -11.30 3.44 8.36
N ASP A 60 -11.94 2.87 9.39
CA ASP A 60 -11.28 2.57 10.66
C ASP A 60 -10.17 1.51 10.52
N ASP A 61 -10.30 0.60 9.56
CA ASP A 61 -9.42 -0.57 9.37
C ASP A 61 -8.48 -0.46 8.15
N ALA A 62 -8.73 0.49 7.25
CA ALA A 62 -8.00 0.56 5.98
C ALA A 62 -7.94 1.97 5.37
N ILE A 63 -6.91 2.19 4.56
CA ILE A 63 -6.85 3.30 3.60
C ILE A 63 -6.72 2.70 2.19
N LEU A 64 -7.60 3.11 1.29
CA LEU A 64 -7.52 2.77 -0.12
C LEU A 64 -6.72 3.85 -0.85
N LEU A 65 -5.62 3.46 -1.48
CA LEU A 65 -4.75 4.34 -2.25
C LEU A 65 -4.86 4.04 -3.75
N LYS A 66 -4.76 5.10 -4.56
CA LYS A 66 -4.37 5.03 -5.96
C LYS A 66 -2.96 5.62 -6.07
N VAL A 67 -2.05 4.88 -6.67
CA VAL A 67 -0.66 5.26 -6.86
C VAL A 67 -0.38 5.32 -8.34
N ALA A 68 0.04 6.48 -8.83
CA ALA A 68 0.61 6.60 -10.16
C ALA A 68 2.12 6.44 -10.06
N GLU A 69 2.69 5.61 -10.90
CA GLU A 69 4.12 5.32 -10.88
C GLU A 69 4.66 5.06 -12.29
N ARG A 70 5.97 4.89 -12.37
CA ARG A 70 6.59 4.24 -13.51
C ARG A 70 7.29 2.98 -13.06
N GLY A 71 7.05 1.88 -13.76
CA GLY A 71 7.69 0.58 -13.58
C GLY A 71 8.55 0.24 -14.79
N GLY A 72 9.56 -0.61 -14.63
CA GLY A 72 10.32 -1.09 -15.77
C GLY A 72 11.44 -2.04 -15.41
N ASN A 73 11.88 -2.81 -16.40
CA ASN A 73 12.96 -3.78 -16.25
C ASN A 73 14.28 -3.24 -16.80
N SER A 74 15.37 -3.60 -16.11
CA SER A 74 16.74 -3.54 -16.63
C SER A 74 17.28 -4.96 -16.78
N VAL A 75 18.08 -5.22 -17.82
CA VAL A 75 18.68 -6.54 -18.09
C VAL A 75 20.18 -6.50 -17.79
N HIS A 76 20.66 -7.42 -16.96
CA HIS A 76 22.06 -7.54 -16.53
C HIS A 76 22.71 -8.87 -16.95
N GLY A 77 21.91 -9.87 -17.31
CA GLY A 77 22.37 -11.23 -17.60
C GLY A 77 22.44 -12.10 -16.34
N PRO A 78 22.39 -13.44 -16.50
CA PRO A 78 22.17 -14.37 -15.38
C PRO A 78 23.33 -14.46 -14.39
N ASP A 79 24.56 -14.18 -14.85
CA ASP A 79 25.79 -14.28 -14.04
C ASP A 79 26.25 -12.93 -13.47
N ALA A 80 25.57 -11.83 -13.83
CA ALA A 80 25.90 -10.51 -13.34
C ALA A 80 25.33 -10.29 -11.93
N ALA A 81 26.06 -9.54 -11.10
CA ALA A 81 25.53 -9.00 -9.86
C ALA A 81 24.80 -7.69 -10.17
N PRO A 82 23.45 -7.67 -10.20
CA PRO A 82 22.74 -6.45 -10.52
C PRO A 82 22.92 -5.38 -9.44
N PRO A 83 22.88 -4.09 -9.80
CA PRO A 83 23.07 -2.99 -8.86
C PRO A 83 21.95 -2.93 -7.82
N ASP A 84 22.29 -2.58 -6.58
CA ASP A 84 21.34 -2.45 -5.46
C ASP A 84 20.55 -1.14 -5.46
N ALA A 85 21.04 -0.13 -6.17
CA ALA A 85 20.41 1.18 -6.29
C ALA A 85 20.41 1.65 -7.75
N TRP A 86 19.40 2.43 -8.11
CA TRP A 86 19.31 2.99 -9.44
C TRP A 86 20.32 4.14 -9.62
N ALA A 87 20.86 4.26 -10.82
CA ALA A 87 21.70 5.37 -11.26
C ALA A 87 21.42 5.66 -12.75
N PRO A 88 21.69 6.88 -13.24
CA PRO A 88 21.41 7.27 -14.63
C PRO A 88 22.04 6.39 -15.73
N GLY A 89 23.04 5.57 -15.40
CA GLY A 89 23.66 4.62 -16.33
C GLY A 89 22.96 3.26 -16.45
N ILE A 90 21.92 3.01 -15.65
CA ILE A 90 21.13 1.77 -15.73
C ILE A 90 19.98 2.00 -16.71
N ASP A 91 20.00 1.28 -17.82
CA ASP A 91 18.93 1.32 -18.81
C ASP A 91 17.71 0.55 -18.29
N VAL A 92 16.58 1.24 -18.21
CA VAL A 92 15.32 0.71 -17.72
C VAL A 92 14.23 1.05 -18.73
N ALA A 93 13.51 0.03 -19.19
CA ALA A 93 12.37 0.18 -20.09
C ALA A 93 11.13 0.69 -19.32
N TRP A 94 11.13 1.98 -18.98
CA TRP A 94 10.09 2.62 -18.18
C TRP A 94 8.73 2.64 -18.87
N GLN A 95 7.68 2.31 -18.12
CA GLN A 95 6.29 2.41 -18.51
C GLN A 95 5.52 3.10 -17.38
N ALA A 96 4.51 3.89 -17.76
CA ALA A 96 3.61 4.50 -16.77
C ALA A 96 2.59 3.47 -16.30
N GLU A 97 2.41 3.39 -14.99
CA GLU A 97 1.58 2.39 -14.33
C GLU A 97 0.65 3.04 -13.30
N THR A 98 -0.42 2.33 -12.96
CA THR A 98 -1.32 2.73 -11.89
C THR A 98 -1.66 1.50 -11.08
N VAL A 99 -1.33 1.59 -9.79
CA VAL A 99 -1.53 0.53 -8.81
C VAL A 99 -2.48 1.05 -7.73
N TYR A 100 -3.25 0.15 -7.14
CA TYR A 100 -4.15 0.45 -6.05
C TYR A 100 -3.80 -0.41 -4.84
N PHE A 101 -3.82 0.17 -3.65
CA PHE A 101 -3.45 -0.52 -2.42
C PHE A 101 -4.55 -0.40 -1.38
N ARG A 102 -4.91 -1.52 -0.76
CA ARG A 102 -5.65 -1.54 0.51
C ARG A 102 -4.63 -1.58 1.65
N CYS A 103 -4.24 -0.41 2.14
CA CYS A 103 -3.40 -0.30 3.32
C CYS A 103 -4.21 -0.69 4.56
N SER A 104 -4.16 -1.98 4.93
CA SER A 104 -4.80 -2.55 6.12
C SER A 104 -3.84 -3.52 6.81
N ARG A 105 -3.86 -3.57 8.15
CA ARG A 105 -3.04 -4.50 8.95
C ARG A 105 -3.56 -5.94 8.94
N THR A 106 -4.85 -6.12 8.66
CA THR A 106 -5.52 -7.43 8.69
C THR A 106 -5.77 -7.98 7.31
N ARG A 107 -5.94 -7.10 6.31
CA ARG A 107 -6.25 -7.48 4.92
C ARG A 107 -5.42 -6.64 3.94
N PRO A 108 -4.08 -6.69 3.99
CA PRO A 108 -3.26 -5.98 3.02
C PRO A 108 -3.49 -6.54 1.61
N ALA A 109 -3.68 -5.66 0.63
CA ALA A 109 -3.87 -6.08 -0.75
C ALA A 109 -3.39 -5.02 -1.75
N MET A 110 -3.06 -5.48 -2.95
CA MET A 110 -2.63 -4.69 -4.10
C MET A 110 -3.44 -5.09 -5.34
N LEU A 111 -3.83 -4.12 -6.16
CA LEU A 111 -4.51 -4.33 -7.43
C LEU A 111 -3.78 -3.56 -8.53
N TRP A 112 -3.45 -4.23 -9.62
CA TRP A 112 -2.79 -3.62 -10.78
C TRP A 112 -3.29 -4.23 -12.08
N LYS A 113 -2.98 -3.59 -13.19
CA LYS A 113 -3.33 -4.08 -14.51
C LYS A 113 -2.25 -5.04 -15.03
N SER A 114 -2.63 -6.25 -15.42
CA SER A 114 -1.76 -7.24 -16.06
C SER A 114 -2.52 -7.96 -17.15
N ASP A 115 -1.91 -8.11 -18.34
CA ASP A 115 -2.46 -8.90 -19.46
C ASP A 115 -3.93 -8.60 -19.82
N GLY A 116 -4.31 -7.32 -19.78
CA GLY A 116 -5.66 -6.87 -20.11
C GLY A 116 -6.70 -7.07 -19.01
N ALA A 117 -6.34 -7.68 -17.87
CA ALA A 117 -7.17 -7.81 -16.68
C ALA A 117 -6.59 -7.00 -15.51
N PHE A 118 -7.33 -6.93 -14.41
CA PHE A 118 -6.84 -6.43 -13.13
C PHE A 118 -6.57 -7.60 -12.20
N LEU A 119 -5.32 -7.74 -11.77
CA LEU A 119 -4.88 -8.76 -10.83
C LEU A 119 -4.91 -8.17 -9.43
N LEU A 120 -5.60 -8.85 -8.52
CA LEU A 120 -5.69 -8.55 -7.10
C LEU A 120 -4.85 -9.56 -6.33
N ASP A 121 -3.86 -9.07 -5.59
CA ASP A 121 -3.10 -9.85 -4.62
C ASP A 121 -3.55 -9.50 -3.21
N ALA A 122 -4.19 -10.46 -2.55
CA ALA A 122 -4.30 -10.46 -1.09
C ALA A 122 -2.96 -10.98 -0.53
N LEU A 123 -2.32 -10.18 0.31
CA LEU A 123 -0.94 -10.39 0.75
C LEU A 123 -0.90 -11.09 2.11
N ASP A 124 -0.12 -12.17 2.23
CA ASP A 124 0.34 -12.66 3.53
C ASP A 124 1.77 -12.19 3.78
N LEU A 125 1.92 -11.01 4.40
CA LEU A 125 3.24 -10.41 4.64
C LEU A 125 4.16 -11.26 5.51
N HIS A 126 3.62 -12.22 6.29
CA HIS A 126 4.41 -13.16 7.11
C HIS A 126 4.87 -14.40 6.35
N GLY A 127 4.30 -14.67 5.18
CA GLY A 127 4.44 -15.94 4.48
C GLY A 127 4.36 -15.76 2.97
N LEU A 128 5.09 -14.78 2.43
CA LEU A 128 4.99 -14.38 1.03
C LEU A 128 5.40 -15.53 0.09
N PRO A 129 4.48 -16.03 -0.75
CA PRO A 129 4.85 -16.82 -1.91
C PRO A 129 5.72 -15.98 -2.84
N GLY A 130 6.65 -16.61 -3.56
CA GLY A 130 7.61 -15.89 -4.42
C GLY A 130 6.95 -14.93 -5.43
N ALA A 131 5.74 -15.23 -5.91
CA ALA A 131 5.00 -14.37 -6.82
C ALA A 131 4.48 -13.06 -6.18
N GLN A 132 4.36 -12.98 -4.86
CA GLN A 132 3.85 -11.80 -4.14
C GLN A 132 4.95 -10.89 -3.60
N VAL A 133 6.24 -11.26 -3.76
CA VAL A 133 7.36 -10.50 -3.17
C VAL A 133 7.41 -9.08 -3.72
N ALA A 134 7.28 -8.91 -5.04
CA ALA A 134 7.21 -7.59 -5.66
C ALA A 134 6.05 -6.76 -5.13
N SER A 135 4.84 -7.33 -5.11
CA SER A 135 3.64 -6.67 -4.59
C SER A 135 3.78 -6.27 -3.12
N ALA A 136 4.42 -7.09 -2.29
CA ALA A 136 4.68 -6.77 -0.89
C ALA A 136 5.69 -5.63 -0.72
N HIS A 137 6.76 -5.60 -1.54
CA HIS A 137 7.71 -4.50 -1.54
C HIS A 137 7.04 -3.17 -1.92
N GLU A 138 6.26 -3.15 -2.99
CA GLU A 138 5.52 -1.95 -3.41
C GLU A 138 4.49 -1.54 -2.36
N TYR A 139 3.77 -2.50 -1.78
CA TYR A 139 2.82 -2.25 -0.69
C TYR A 139 3.49 -1.59 0.51
N MET A 140 4.63 -2.10 0.96
CA MET A 140 5.36 -1.57 2.11
C MET A 140 5.92 -0.17 1.82
N ALA A 141 6.37 0.07 0.61
CA ALA A 141 6.77 1.39 0.18
C ALA A 141 5.55 2.35 0.16
N ALA A 142 4.40 1.93 -0.36
CA ALA A 142 3.22 2.78 -0.53
C ALA A 142 2.51 3.11 0.80
N CYS A 143 2.32 2.09 1.64
CA CYS A 143 1.55 2.21 2.87
C CYS A 143 2.39 2.64 4.08
N HIS A 144 3.70 2.34 4.09
CA HIS A 144 4.58 2.58 5.25
C HIS A 144 5.84 3.38 4.94
N SER A 145 6.08 3.74 3.67
CA SER A 145 7.33 4.39 3.25
C SER A 145 8.58 3.56 3.61
N LEU A 146 8.45 2.23 3.58
CA LEU A 146 9.54 1.29 3.86
C LEU A 146 10.05 0.67 2.55
N ALA A 147 11.29 0.99 2.20
CA ALA A 147 11.95 0.46 1.02
C ALA A 147 12.17 -1.07 1.09
N PRO A 148 12.38 -1.75 -0.06
CA PRO A 148 12.77 -3.15 -0.10
C PRO A 148 13.97 -3.45 0.82
N GLY A 149 13.89 -4.54 1.58
CA GLY A 149 14.91 -4.92 2.58
C GLY A 149 14.97 -4.04 3.83
N LYS A 150 14.09 -3.03 3.99
CA LYS A 150 13.97 -2.21 5.21
C LYS A 150 12.83 -2.65 6.13
N TRP A 151 12.25 -3.80 5.86
CA TRP A 151 11.24 -4.43 6.71
C TRP A 151 11.51 -5.94 6.75
N ASP A 152 11.16 -6.54 7.88
CA ASP A 152 11.30 -7.95 8.19
C ASP A 152 10.14 -8.39 9.10
N GLY A 153 10.16 -9.63 9.59
CA GLY A 153 9.13 -10.13 10.51
C GLY A 153 8.99 -9.29 11.79
N LYS A 154 10.07 -8.69 12.28
CA LYS A 154 10.03 -7.81 13.47
C LYS A 154 9.35 -6.49 13.14
N ALA A 155 9.67 -5.88 12.00
CA ALA A 155 9.00 -4.67 11.53
C ALA A 155 7.49 -4.93 11.34
N LEU A 156 7.11 -6.07 10.75
CA LEU A 156 5.70 -6.44 10.58
C LEU A 156 4.98 -6.62 11.92
N GLN A 157 5.63 -7.25 12.90
CA GLN A 157 5.09 -7.40 14.25
C GLN A 157 4.88 -6.03 14.92
N GLN A 158 5.84 -5.12 14.79
CA GLN A 158 5.74 -3.75 15.33
C GLN A 158 4.63 -2.93 14.66
N LEU A 159 4.43 -3.13 13.36
CA LEU A 159 3.34 -2.53 12.59
C LEU A 159 1.97 -3.18 12.87
N GLY A 160 1.93 -4.29 13.62
CA GLY A 160 0.70 -4.95 14.03
C GLY A 160 0.05 -5.80 12.92
N TYR A 161 0.84 -6.31 11.98
CA TYR A 161 0.31 -7.21 10.94
C TYR A 161 -0.07 -8.56 11.50
N ALA A 162 -1.30 -8.98 11.23
CA ALA A 162 -1.73 -10.36 11.44
C ALA A 162 -1.31 -11.23 10.25
N LYS A 163 -1.20 -12.55 10.49
CA LYS A 163 -1.08 -13.50 9.38
C LYS A 163 -2.37 -13.50 8.58
N ALA A 164 -2.25 -13.45 7.25
CA ALA A 164 -3.39 -13.48 6.34
C ALA A 164 -3.31 -14.70 5.42
N ALA A 165 -4.38 -14.98 4.68
CA ALA A 165 -4.33 -15.96 3.60
C ALA A 165 -3.93 -15.22 2.30
N ALA A 166 -2.80 -15.62 1.73
CA ALA A 166 -2.42 -15.17 0.40
C ALA A 166 -3.42 -15.70 -0.64
N ASN A 167 -3.88 -14.83 -1.53
CA ASN A 167 -4.74 -15.22 -2.65
C ASN A 167 -4.51 -14.27 -3.84
N GLN A 168 -4.69 -14.79 -5.05
CA GLN A 168 -4.67 -13.99 -6.28
C GLN A 168 -5.98 -14.17 -7.03
N ALA A 169 -6.53 -13.08 -7.56
CA ALA A 169 -7.77 -13.10 -8.33
C ALA A 169 -7.71 -12.13 -9.52
N HIS A 170 -8.34 -12.52 -10.62
CA HIS A 170 -8.43 -11.70 -11.83
C HIS A 170 -9.82 -11.07 -11.96
N TYR A 171 -9.84 -9.80 -12.33
CA TYR A 171 -11.05 -9.03 -12.59
C TYR A 171 -11.00 -8.44 -14.01
N PRO A 172 -12.08 -8.57 -14.80
CA PRO A 172 -12.10 -8.08 -16.18
C PRO A 172 -12.15 -6.55 -16.27
N THR A 173 -12.53 -5.86 -15.19
CA THR A 173 -12.66 -4.40 -15.15
C THR A 173 -12.06 -3.82 -13.88
N LEU A 174 -11.63 -2.55 -13.97
CA LEU A 174 -11.12 -1.80 -12.83
C LEU A 174 -12.19 -1.71 -11.72
N GLU A 175 -13.44 -1.45 -12.09
CA GLU A 175 -14.54 -1.30 -11.12
C GLU A 175 -14.74 -2.57 -10.29
N ALA A 176 -14.75 -3.75 -10.94
CA ALA A 176 -14.87 -5.02 -10.24
C ALA A 176 -13.68 -5.28 -9.32
N GLY A 177 -12.46 -4.98 -9.80
CA GLY A 177 -11.24 -5.10 -8.99
C GLY A 177 -11.22 -4.16 -7.79
N LEU A 178 -11.63 -2.89 -7.95
CA LEU A 178 -11.71 -1.92 -6.87
C LEU A 178 -12.77 -2.29 -5.83
N LYS A 179 -13.91 -2.82 -6.27
CA LYS A 179 -14.93 -3.34 -5.37
C LYS A 179 -14.36 -4.47 -4.51
N ALA A 180 -13.71 -5.46 -5.13
CA ALA A 180 -13.10 -6.57 -4.40
C ALA A 180 -11.95 -6.13 -3.48
N LEU A 181 -11.15 -5.15 -3.90
CA LEU A 181 -10.09 -4.56 -3.08
C LEU A 181 -10.67 -3.82 -1.85
N ALA A 182 -11.87 -3.25 -1.96
CA ALA A 182 -12.53 -2.51 -0.89
C ALA A 182 -13.34 -3.40 0.08
N GLU A 183 -13.67 -4.62 -0.31
CA GLU A 183 -14.30 -5.64 0.55
C GLU A 183 -13.28 -6.20 1.53
#